data_AF-K9W0C9-F1
#
_entry.id   AF-K9W0C9-F1
#
_cell.length_a   1.000
_cell.length_b   1.000
_cell.length_c   1.000
_cell.angle_alpha   90.00
_cell.angle_beta   90.00
_cell.angle_gamma   90.00
#
_symmetry.space_group_name_H-M   'P 1'
#
loop_
_entity.id
_entity.type
_entity.pdbx_description
1 polymer ?
#
loop_
_entity_poly.entity_id
_entity_poly.type
_entity_poly.pdbx_seq_one_letter_code
_entity_poly.pdbx_strand_id
1 'polypeptide(L)'
;MSSSVEKSSSPNSLLSGQNVVYAGIAWSVLALLFYLLFSISVPGEERPFWYSMGTYFFEEVPFLAAALLCFRNWRSPQIASGRNVWLGIGLGLLSFFIGNLFFGWWELYWGLDPAVSPGDLFYVLFYVCLGCGLVLAILPRRLNLEPWQWATVIASAVSAIALAIWLLSSPPANAQEASAIAQPARSAIASTPITQQRDSNTPSQTLIAQKAPNVKVTPKAPATKAPPVPANTSKNQPPGWVLSLEKVLEPLAAPLSLFYIAGDVFLLIIAALLLLAFWGGRFAQSWRMIAAAAFSFYIADMWFTYATDHITDYQSGFLLEVFWVFSGVLFAIGAALEYDNSIRSRRAGRKRA
;
A
#
# COMPACT_ATOMS: atom_id res chain seq x y z
N MET A 1 -36.15 50.11 17.61
CA MET A 1 -36.36 48.66 17.90
C MET A 1 -35.21 47.91 17.27
N SER A 2 -34.36 47.33 18.12
CA SER A 2 -33.10 46.66 17.76
C SER A 2 -33.26 45.15 17.85
N SER A 3 -32.38 44.43 17.16
CA SER A 3 -32.16 42.97 17.13
C SER A 3 -33.21 42.18 16.36
N SER A 4 -32.89 41.23 15.50
CA SER A 4 -31.62 40.54 15.24
C SER A 4 -31.76 39.88 13.87
N VAL A 5 -30.92 40.29 12.92
CA VAL A 5 -30.67 39.51 11.71
C VAL A 5 -30.12 38.16 12.19
N GLU A 6 -30.91 37.11 12.04
CA GLU A 6 -30.47 35.73 12.26
C GLU A 6 -29.22 35.49 11.40
N LYS A 7 -28.06 35.58 12.05
CA LYS A 7 -26.79 35.12 11.52
C LYS A 7 -26.88 33.59 11.53
N SER A 8 -27.57 33.04 10.54
CA SER A 8 -27.64 31.60 10.32
C SER A 8 -26.20 31.10 10.24
N SER A 9 -25.85 30.23 11.19
CA SER A 9 -24.59 29.52 11.32
C SER A 9 -24.03 29.13 9.95
N SER A 10 -23.02 29.88 9.50
CA SER A 10 -22.24 29.52 8.34
C SER A 10 -21.55 28.20 8.66
N PRO A 11 -21.71 27.12 7.87
CA PRO A 11 -20.99 25.89 8.13
C PRO A 11 -19.49 26.23 8.06
N ASN A 12 -18.76 25.88 9.13
CA ASN A 12 -17.34 26.18 9.35
C ASN A 12 -16.55 26.27 8.04
N SER A 13 -16.08 27.48 7.69
CA SER A 13 -15.47 27.75 6.38
C SER A 13 -14.29 26.82 6.08
N LEU A 14 -13.58 26.35 7.11
CA LEU A 14 -12.41 25.49 7.01
C LEU A 14 -12.68 24.13 6.35
N LEU A 15 -13.88 23.53 6.51
CA LEU A 15 -14.21 22.21 5.96
C LEU A 15 -15.10 22.28 4.70
N SER A 16 -15.15 23.44 4.04
CA SER A 16 -15.80 23.55 2.73
C SER A 16 -15.08 22.67 1.70
N GLY A 17 -15.83 22.11 0.73
CA GLY A 17 -15.26 21.29 -0.33
C GLY A 17 -14.13 21.96 -1.09
N GLN A 18 -14.21 23.28 -1.32
CA GLN A 18 -13.14 24.03 -1.97
C GLN A 18 -11.84 24.03 -1.15
N ASN A 19 -11.93 24.19 0.17
CA ASN A 19 -10.75 24.17 1.04
C ASN A 19 -10.15 22.77 1.12
N VAL A 20 -10.98 21.72 1.15
CA VAL A 20 -10.49 20.34 1.11
C VAL A 20 -9.78 20.04 -0.21
N VAL A 21 -10.31 20.54 -1.34
CA VAL A 21 -9.66 20.42 -2.65
C VAL A 21 -8.28 21.10 -2.66
N TYR A 22 -8.19 22.37 -2.21
CA TYR A 22 -6.91 23.06 -2.19
C TYR A 22 -5.90 22.45 -1.23
N ALA A 23 -6.35 22.04 -0.04
CA ALA A 23 -5.52 21.34 0.93
C ALA A 23 -5.03 20.00 0.36
N GLY A 24 -5.91 19.25 -0.31
CA GLY A 24 -5.58 17.99 -0.96
C GLY A 24 -4.54 18.15 -2.06
N ILE A 25 -4.73 19.11 -2.97
CA ILE A 25 -3.76 19.41 -4.05
C ILE A 25 -2.41 19.81 -3.45
N ALA A 26 -2.41 20.70 -2.46
CA ALA A 26 -1.17 21.10 -1.78
C ALA A 26 -0.47 19.90 -1.13
N TRP A 27 -1.23 19.02 -0.46
CA TRP A 27 -0.69 17.81 0.16
C TRP A 27 -0.10 16.84 -0.88
N SER A 28 -0.80 16.60 -1.99
CA SER A 28 -0.32 15.75 -3.08
C SER A 28 0.96 16.30 -3.71
N VAL A 29 1.07 17.62 -3.92
CA VAL A 29 2.28 18.24 -4.46
C VAL A 29 3.44 18.12 -3.47
N LEU A 30 3.19 18.39 -2.18
CA LEU A 30 4.21 18.24 -1.14
C LEU A 30 4.70 16.80 -1.02
N ALA A 31 3.79 15.83 -1.03
CA ALA A 31 4.14 14.42 -1.02
C ALA A 31 4.92 14.03 -2.28
N LEU A 32 4.47 14.42 -3.47
CA LEU A 32 5.18 14.11 -4.71
C LEU A 32 6.61 14.68 -4.70
N LEU A 33 6.78 15.93 -4.25
CA LEU A 33 8.11 16.53 -4.11
C LEU A 33 8.95 15.78 -3.07
N PHE A 34 8.36 15.36 -1.95
CA PHE A 34 9.04 14.57 -0.94
C PHE A 34 9.58 13.25 -1.51
N TYR A 35 8.74 12.48 -2.22
CA TYR A 35 9.18 11.23 -2.86
C TYR A 35 10.21 11.51 -3.97
N LEU A 36 9.99 12.48 -4.85
CA LEU A 36 10.93 12.78 -5.95
C LEU A 36 12.32 13.21 -5.46
N LEU A 37 12.38 13.95 -4.35
CA LEU A 37 13.63 14.48 -3.84
C LEU A 37 14.39 13.48 -2.97
N PHE A 38 13.70 12.53 -2.33
CA PHE A 38 14.26 11.72 -1.25
C PHE A 38 14.08 10.19 -1.41
N SER A 39 13.40 9.70 -2.46
CA SER A 39 13.17 8.26 -2.65
C SER A 39 14.39 7.46 -3.11
N ILE A 40 15.44 8.15 -3.58
CA ILE A 40 16.65 7.50 -4.11
C ILE A 40 17.55 7.13 -2.92
N SER A 41 17.68 5.84 -2.65
CA SER A 41 18.70 5.28 -1.75
C SER A 41 19.92 4.78 -2.53
N VAL A 42 21.08 4.82 -1.90
CA VAL A 42 22.30 4.20 -2.44
C VAL A 42 22.14 2.68 -2.37
N PRO A 43 22.47 1.91 -3.43
CA PRO A 43 22.39 0.45 -3.38
C PRO A 43 23.17 -0.12 -2.19
N GLY A 44 22.49 -0.89 -1.34
CA GLY A 44 23.09 -1.51 -0.14
C GLY A 44 23.03 -0.67 1.14
N GLU A 45 22.46 0.53 1.11
CA GLU A 45 22.17 1.32 2.32
C GLU A 45 20.66 1.35 2.61
N GLU A 46 20.29 1.17 3.88
CA GLU A 46 18.91 1.33 4.34
C GLU A 46 18.47 2.80 4.21
N ARG A 47 17.20 3.02 3.91
CA ARG A 47 16.64 4.37 3.84
C ARG A 47 16.72 5.05 5.21
N PRO A 48 16.99 6.37 5.25
CA PRO A 48 16.99 7.11 6.50
C PRO A 48 15.64 7.01 7.22
N PHE A 49 15.65 6.75 8.53
CA PHE A 49 14.43 6.62 9.34
C PHE A 49 13.43 7.78 9.18
N TRP A 50 13.94 9.03 9.09
CA TRP A 50 13.07 10.20 8.91
C TRP A 50 12.32 10.18 7.59
N TYR A 51 12.91 9.58 6.54
CA TYR A 51 12.29 9.46 5.23
C TYR A 51 11.14 8.47 5.31
N SER A 52 11.40 7.26 5.84
CA SER A 52 10.37 6.24 6.03
C SER A 52 9.25 6.73 6.95
N MET A 53 9.57 7.39 8.07
CA MET A 53 8.55 8.02 8.92
C MET A 53 7.73 9.08 8.15
N GLY A 54 8.40 9.84 7.28
CA GLY A 54 7.77 10.84 6.44
C GLY A 54 6.81 10.24 5.41
N THR A 55 7.15 9.11 4.78
CA THR A 55 6.26 8.44 3.81
C THR A 55 4.97 7.98 4.47
N TYR A 56 5.07 7.31 5.63
CA TYR A 56 3.90 6.97 6.44
C TYR A 56 3.08 8.21 6.83
N PHE A 57 3.72 9.28 7.28
CA PHE A 57 3.00 10.50 7.63
C PHE A 57 2.23 11.10 6.43
N PHE A 58 2.85 11.15 5.26
CA PHE A 58 2.21 11.67 4.05
C PHE A 58 1.04 10.80 3.59
N GLU A 59 1.11 9.49 3.80
CA GLU A 59 0.08 8.53 3.43
C GLU A 59 -1.10 8.50 4.41
N GLU A 60 -0.81 8.41 5.72
CA GLU A 60 -1.82 8.20 6.76
C GLU A 60 -2.77 9.38 6.93
N VAL A 61 -2.24 10.61 6.85
CA VAL A 61 -3.03 11.83 7.08
C VAL A 61 -4.21 11.94 6.09
N PRO A 62 -4.02 11.76 4.76
CA PRO A 62 -5.12 11.70 3.80
C PRO A 62 -6.14 10.61 4.08
N PHE A 63 -5.73 9.39 4.41
CA PHE A 63 -6.67 8.29 4.70
C PHE A 63 -7.52 8.58 5.94
N LEU A 64 -6.90 9.08 7.01
CA LEU A 64 -7.62 9.51 8.20
C LEU A 64 -8.59 10.67 7.89
N ALA A 65 -8.12 11.70 7.17
CA ALA A 65 -8.96 12.83 6.78
C ALA A 65 -10.15 12.38 5.93
N ALA A 66 -9.93 11.47 4.97
CA ALA A 66 -10.97 10.90 4.14
C ALA A 66 -11.98 10.10 4.97
N ALA A 67 -11.53 9.25 5.90
CA ALA A 67 -12.40 8.51 6.80
C ALA A 67 -13.29 9.44 7.64
N LEU A 68 -12.71 10.51 8.22
CA LEU A 68 -13.45 11.51 9.00
C LEU A 68 -14.50 12.25 8.16
N LEU A 69 -14.17 12.63 6.92
CA LEU A 69 -15.12 13.26 5.99
C LEU A 69 -16.23 12.28 5.55
N CYS A 70 -15.93 11.00 5.39
CA CYS A 70 -16.92 9.96 5.13
C CYS A 70 -17.86 9.79 6.34
N PHE A 71 -17.36 9.79 7.58
CA PHE A 71 -18.21 9.74 8.77
C PHE A 71 -19.07 10.99 8.93
N ARG A 72 -18.57 12.17 8.54
CA ARG A 72 -19.38 13.39 8.45
C ARG A 72 -20.55 13.19 7.48
N ASN A 73 -20.31 12.60 6.32
CA ASN A 73 -21.34 12.32 5.34
C ASN A 73 -22.35 11.30 5.85
N TRP A 74 -21.89 10.21 6.48
CA TRP A 74 -22.76 9.21 7.11
C TRP A 74 -23.70 9.81 8.17
N ARG A 75 -23.20 10.75 8.99
CA ARG A 75 -24.02 11.42 10.02
C ARG A 75 -25.00 12.43 9.44
N SER A 76 -24.82 12.86 8.19
CA SER A 76 -25.68 13.86 7.57
C SER A 76 -26.95 13.21 6.97
N PRO A 77 -28.16 13.59 7.42
CA PRO A 77 -29.42 13.10 6.84
C PRO A 77 -29.70 13.71 5.46
N GLN A 78 -28.82 14.58 4.95
CA GLN A 78 -29.04 15.32 3.71
C GLN A 78 -28.26 14.74 2.52
N ILE A 79 -27.45 13.70 2.73
CA ILE A 79 -26.61 13.11 1.69
C ILE A 79 -27.44 12.37 0.64
N ALA A 80 -27.21 12.71 -0.62
CA ALA A 80 -27.99 12.21 -1.76
C ALA A 80 -27.62 10.77 -2.15
N SER A 81 -26.37 10.36 -2.00
CA SER A 81 -25.93 9.00 -2.33
C SER A 81 -26.27 7.94 -1.28
N GLY A 82 -26.81 8.32 -0.12
CA GLY A 82 -27.17 7.42 0.97
C GLY A 82 -26.10 7.33 2.07
N ARG A 83 -26.56 7.24 3.32
CA ARG A 83 -25.70 7.27 4.51
C ARG A 83 -24.84 6.01 4.66
N ASN A 84 -25.39 4.85 4.33
CA ASN A 84 -24.71 3.55 4.47
C ASN A 84 -23.54 3.39 3.49
N VAL A 85 -23.62 4.05 2.33
CA VAL A 85 -22.51 4.12 1.35
C VAL A 85 -21.28 4.75 2.01
N TRP A 86 -21.44 5.92 2.62
CA TRP A 86 -20.34 6.63 3.27
C TRP A 86 -19.89 5.98 4.58
N LEU A 87 -20.77 5.23 5.25
CA LEU A 87 -20.35 4.40 6.39
C LEU A 87 -19.40 3.30 5.93
N GLY A 88 -19.76 2.56 4.88
CA GLY A 88 -18.90 1.50 4.32
C GLY A 88 -17.56 2.03 3.85
N ILE A 89 -17.57 3.10 3.04
CA ILE A 89 -16.34 3.77 2.57
C ILE A 89 -15.52 4.28 3.76
N GLY A 90 -16.14 4.97 4.72
CA GLY A 90 -15.44 5.52 5.88
C GLY A 90 -14.83 4.46 6.80
N LEU A 91 -15.54 3.36 7.04
CA LEU A 91 -15.01 2.21 7.77
C LEU A 91 -13.84 1.56 7.03
N GLY A 92 -13.96 1.41 5.71
CA GLY A 92 -12.87 0.88 4.90
C GLY A 92 -11.61 1.71 5.04
N LEU A 93 -11.70 3.02 4.77
CA LEU A 93 -10.55 3.93 4.86
C LEU A 93 -9.95 4.02 6.26
N LEU A 94 -10.78 3.95 7.31
CA LEU A 94 -10.29 3.87 8.68
C LEU A 94 -9.56 2.55 8.95
N SER A 95 -10.06 1.43 8.42
CA SER A 95 -9.38 0.15 8.51
C SER A 95 -8.02 0.20 7.80
N PHE A 96 -7.93 0.77 6.60
CA PHE A 96 -6.63 0.95 5.92
C PHE A 96 -5.64 1.75 6.78
N PHE A 97 -6.06 2.90 7.31
CA PHE A 97 -5.26 3.71 8.22
C PHE A 97 -4.76 2.91 9.44
N ILE A 98 -5.65 2.14 10.10
CA ILE A 98 -5.24 1.33 11.26
C ILE A 98 -4.29 0.20 10.83
N GLY A 99 -4.55 -0.45 9.70
CA GLY A 99 -3.68 -1.50 9.16
C GLY A 99 -2.28 -0.98 8.89
N ASN A 100 -2.18 0.21 8.30
CA ASN A 100 -0.92 0.82 7.93
C ASN A 100 -0.14 1.38 9.14
N LEU A 101 -0.83 1.78 10.22
CA LEU A 101 -0.18 2.00 11.51
C LEU A 101 0.46 0.74 12.09
N PHE A 102 -0.22 -0.42 11.99
CA PHE A 102 0.35 -1.69 12.46
C PHE A 102 1.52 -2.13 11.57
N PHE A 103 1.34 -2.06 10.25
CA PHE A 103 2.39 -2.40 9.28
C PHE A 103 3.62 -1.51 9.47
N GLY A 104 3.45 -0.19 9.55
CA GLY A 104 4.53 0.75 9.81
C GLY A 104 5.17 0.60 11.18
N TRP A 105 4.43 0.17 12.21
CA TRP A 105 5.05 -0.22 13.48
C TRP A 105 5.98 -1.42 13.29
N TRP A 106 5.55 -2.44 12.54
CA TRP A 106 6.36 -3.63 12.25
C TRP A 106 7.63 -3.27 11.45
N GLU A 107 7.46 -2.50 10.39
CA GLU A 107 8.56 -2.08 9.52
C GLU A 107 9.52 -1.13 10.25
N LEU A 108 9.02 -0.03 10.82
CA LEU A 108 9.88 1.04 11.33
C LEU A 108 10.50 0.73 12.70
N TYR A 109 9.77 0.03 13.59
CA TYR A 109 10.24 -0.20 14.96
C TYR A 109 11.01 -1.52 15.09
N TRP A 110 10.57 -2.58 14.41
CA TRP A 110 11.24 -3.88 14.45
C TRP A 110 12.14 -4.16 13.25
N GLY A 111 12.05 -3.38 12.17
CA GLY A 111 12.86 -3.62 10.96
C GLY A 111 12.50 -4.95 10.31
N LEU A 112 11.24 -5.35 10.42
CA LEU A 112 10.72 -6.61 9.88
C LEU A 112 9.94 -6.33 8.60
N ASP A 113 10.11 -7.22 7.62
CA ASP A 113 9.31 -7.28 6.41
C ASP A 113 8.53 -8.61 6.38
N PRO A 114 7.47 -8.74 7.22
CA PRO A 114 6.73 -9.98 7.30
C PRO A 114 5.82 -10.14 6.08
N ALA A 115 5.79 -11.35 5.51
CA ALA A 115 4.85 -11.68 4.44
C ALA A 115 3.37 -11.51 4.85
N VAL A 116 3.08 -11.59 6.16
CA VAL A 116 1.78 -11.27 6.76
C VAL A 116 2.01 -10.61 8.12
N SER A 117 1.38 -9.46 8.33
CA SER A 117 1.41 -8.66 9.54
C SER A 117 0.03 -8.66 10.24
N PRO A 118 -0.05 -8.15 11.48
CA PRO A 118 -1.35 -7.86 12.11
C PRO A 118 -2.17 -6.80 11.37
N GLY A 119 -1.52 -5.97 10.53
CA GLY A 119 -2.17 -5.00 9.67
C GLY A 119 -3.10 -5.65 8.63
N ASP A 120 -2.79 -6.87 8.19
CA ASP A 120 -3.55 -7.60 7.16
C ASP A 120 -5.01 -7.85 7.53
N LEU A 121 -5.30 -8.05 8.82
CA LEU A 121 -6.68 -8.13 9.29
C LEU A 121 -7.46 -6.86 8.92
N PHE A 122 -6.83 -5.70 9.08
CA PHE A 122 -7.44 -4.41 8.76
C PHE A 122 -7.45 -4.12 7.26
N TYR A 123 -6.47 -4.58 6.50
CA TYR A 123 -6.51 -4.49 5.04
C TYR A 123 -7.65 -5.33 4.45
N VAL A 124 -7.89 -6.54 4.96
CA VAL A 124 -9.07 -7.33 4.58
C VAL A 124 -10.36 -6.58 4.91
N LEU A 125 -10.46 -5.98 6.09
CA LEU A 125 -11.61 -5.15 6.46
C LEU A 125 -11.77 -3.92 5.55
N PHE A 126 -10.67 -3.31 5.11
CA PHE A 126 -10.68 -2.22 4.14
C PHE A 126 -11.36 -2.67 2.85
N TYR A 127 -10.92 -3.77 2.24
CA TYR A 127 -11.48 -4.29 1.00
C TYR A 127 -12.97 -4.62 1.13
N VAL A 128 -13.36 -5.29 2.22
CA VAL A 128 -14.76 -5.67 2.46
C VAL A 128 -15.63 -4.43 2.67
N CYS A 129 -15.25 -3.52 3.56
CA CYS A 129 -16.06 -2.35 3.89
C CYS A 129 -16.13 -1.35 2.73
N LEU A 130 -14.99 -1.06 2.09
CA LEU A 130 -14.93 -0.18 0.92
C LEU A 130 -15.73 -0.78 -0.23
N GLY A 131 -15.50 -2.06 -0.55
CA GLY A 131 -16.23 -2.78 -1.58
C GLY A 131 -17.74 -2.75 -1.36
N CYS A 132 -18.21 -3.09 -0.16
CA CYS A 132 -19.63 -2.99 0.20
C CYS A 132 -20.17 -1.56 0.05
N GLY A 133 -19.42 -0.56 0.51
CA GLY A 133 -19.81 0.85 0.38
C GLY A 133 -20.00 1.28 -1.08
N LEU A 134 -19.07 0.89 -1.96
CA LEU A 134 -19.13 1.23 -3.38
C LEU A 134 -20.22 0.45 -4.13
N VAL A 135 -20.43 -0.84 -3.81
CA VAL A 135 -21.54 -1.63 -4.36
C VAL A 135 -22.89 -0.99 -3.98
N LEU A 136 -23.06 -0.56 -2.73
CA LEU A 136 -24.27 0.13 -2.28
C LEU A 136 -24.50 1.46 -3.02
N ALA A 137 -23.46 2.11 -3.52
CA ALA A 137 -23.59 3.33 -4.33
C ALA A 137 -24.14 3.04 -5.73
N ILE A 138 -23.84 1.88 -6.29
CA ILE A 138 -24.21 1.47 -7.65
C ILE A 138 -25.57 0.78 -7.68
N LEU A 139 -25.87 -0.09 -6.70
CA LEU A 139 -27.04 -0.98 -6.72
C LEU A 139 -28.38 -0.28 -7.01
N PRO A 140 -28.68 0.92 -6.48
CA PRO A 140 -29.93 1.61 -6.76
C PRO A 140 -30.05 2.18 -8.19
N ARG A 141 -28.96 2.23 -8.96
CA ARG A 141 -28.87 2.98 -10.22
C ARG A 141 -29.38 2.24 -11.45
N ARG A 142 -29.74 0.95 -11.35
CA ARG A 142 -30.26 0.11 -12.46
C ARG A 142 -29.51 0.40 -13.78
N LEU A 143 -28.20 0.13 -13.79
CA LEU A 143 -27.31 0.47 -14.90
C LEU A 143 -27.77 -0.22 -16.19
N ASN A 144 -28.32 0.56 -17.12
CA ASN A 144 -28.58 0.11 -18.49
C ASN A 144 -27.42 0.57 -19.37
N LEU A 145 -26.31 -0.18 -19.32
CA LEU A 145 -25.08 0.20 -20.00
C LEU A 145 -25.19 -0.08 -21.50
N GLU A 146 -24.76 0.88 -22.31
CA GLU A 146 -24.61 0.68 -23.74
C GLU A 146 -23.47 -0.33 -24.04
N PRO A 147 -23.47 -1.01 -25.19
CA PRO A 147 -22.44 -2.00 -25.53
C PRO A 147 -21.00 -1.48 -25.40
N TRP A 148 -20.76 -0.21 -25.73
CA TRP A 148 -19.43 0.41 -25.61
C TRP A 148 -19.02 0.65 -24.15
N GLN A 149 -19.99 0.93 -23.28
CA GLN A 149 -19.75 1.08 -21.85
C GLN A 149 -19.42 -0.28 -21.23
N TRP A 150 -20.11 -1.34 -21.64
CA TRP A 150 -19.74 -2.73 -21.31
C TRP A 150 -18.34 -3.08 -21.80
N ALA A 151 -17.99 -2.70 -23.04
CA ALA A 151 -16.64 -2.91 -23.56
C ALA A 151 -15.58 -2.22 -22.70
N THR A 152 -15.86 -1.03 -22.17
CA THR A 152 -14.96 -0.31 -21.25
C THR A 152 -14.77 -1.05 -19.92
N VAL A 153 -15.85 -1.56 -19.33
CA VAL A 153 -15.79 -2.34 -18.08
C VAL A 153 -15.00 -3.63 -18.30
N ILE A 154 -15.31 -4.37 -19.37
CA ILE A 154 -14.61 -5.61 -19.72
C ILE A 154 -13.12 -5.34 -19.99
N ALA A 155 -12.80 -4.29 -20.74
CA ALA A 155 -11.41 -3.91 -21.01
C ALA A 155 -10.64 -3.60 -19.72
N SER A 156 -11.26 -2.88 -18.78
CA SER A 156 -10.64 -2.60 -17.48
C SER A 156 -10.39 -3.88 -16.66
N ALA A 157 -11.37 -4.78 -16.62
CA ALA A 157 -11.24 -6.07 -15.93
C ALA A 157 -10.14 -6.94 -16.53
N VAL A 158 -10.15 -7.09 -17.87
CA VAL A 158 -9.16 -7.90 -18.60
C VAL A 158 -7.76 -7.33 -18.41
N SER A 159 -7.60 -6.00 -18.48
CA SER A 159 -6.29 -5.36 -18.28
C SER A 159 -5.76 -5.59 -16.87
N ALA A 160 -6.62 -5.45 -15.85
CA ALA A 160 -6.24 -5.65 -14.46
C ALA A 160 -5.85 -7.11 -14.17
N ILE A 161 -6.63 -8.06 -14.69
CA ILE A 161 -6.35 -9.50 -14.56
C ILE A 161 -5.08 -9.88 -15.32
N ALA A 162 -4.87 -9.34 -16.52
CA ALA A 162 -3.66 -9.60 -17.29
C ALA A 162 -2.41 -9.12 -16.56
N LEU A 163 -2.46 -7.92 -15.95
CA LEU A 163 -1.36 -7.40 -15.14
C LEU A 163 -1.11 -8.29 -13.91
N ALA A 164 -2.17 -8.70 -13.22
CA ALA A 164 -2.07 -9.61 -12.07
C ALA A 164 -1.43 -10.96 -12.44
N ILE A 165 -1.87 -11.58 -13.55
CA ILE A 165 -1.29 -12.85 -14.03
C ILE A 165 0.18 -12.66 -14.40
N TRP A 166 0.51 -11.53 -15.03
CA TRP A 166 1.91 -11.22 -15.36
C TRP A 166 2.77 -11.09 -14.10
N LEU A 167 2.30 -10.40 -13.06
CA LEU A 167 3.01 -10.29 -11.78
C LEU A 167 3.22 -11.66 -11.13
N LEU A 168 2.16 -12.47 -11.03
CA LEU A 168 2.20 -13.82 -10.44
C LEU A 168 3.09 -14.81 -11.20
N SER A 169 3.34 -14.57 -12.49
CA SER A 169 4.18 -15.43 -13.33
C SER A 169 5.61 -14.92 -13.51
N SER A 170 5.92 -13.72 -13.04
CA SER A 170 7.26 -13.14 -13.13
C SER A 170 8.18 -13.81 -12.10
N PRO A 171 9.31 -14.41 -12.50
CA PRO A 171 10.19 -15.10 -11.57
C PRO A 171 10.84 -14.11 -10.60
N PRO A 172 10.87 -14.41 -9.29
CA PRO A 172 11.43 -13.51 -8.28
C PRO A 172 12.93 -13.30 -8.50
N ALA A 173 13.47 -12.17 -8.06
CA ALA A 173 14.86 -11.76 -8.29
C ALA A 173 15.89 -12.85 -7.90
N ASN A 174 15.63 -13.56 -6.80
CA ASN A 174 16.47 -14.66 -6.31
C ASN A 174 16.56 -15.85 -7.28
N ALA A 175 15.50 -16.11 -8.07
CA ALA A 175 15.48 -17.16 -9.08
C ALA A 175 16.25 -16.76 -10.36
N GLN A 176 16.33 -15.46 -10.65
CA GLN A 176 17.10 -14.92 -11.77
C GLN A 176 18.60 -14.93 -11.49
N GLU A 177 19.03 -14.59 -10.27
CA GLU A 177 20.43 -14.71 -9.86
C GLU A 177 20.90 -16.18 -9.86
N ALA A 178 20.10 -17.10 -9.33
CA ALA A 178 20.40 -18.54 -9.38
C ALA A 178 20.51 -19.08 -10.82
N SER A 179 19.69 -18.56 -11.74
CA SER A 179 19.73 -18.94 -13.16
C SER A 179 20.91 -18.32 -13.91
N ALA A 180 21.31 -17.10 -13.55
CA ALA A 180 22.48 -16.40 -14.11
C ALA A 180 23.80 -17.02 -13.63
N ILE A 181 23.86 -17.52 -12.39
CA ILE A 181 25.03 -18.24 -11.85
C ILE A 181 25.12 -19.67 -12.41
N ALA A 182 24.02 -20.27 -12.84
CA ALA A 182 24.01 -21.60 -13.47
C ALA A 182 24.45 -21.60 -14.95
N GLN A 183 24.49 -20.44 -15.62
CA GLN A 183 24.82 -20.32 -17.04
C GLN A 183 26.32 -20.28 -17.43
N PRO A 184 27.31 -19.88 -16.60
CA PRO A 184 28.72 -19.94 -17.00
C PRO A 184 29.27 -21.37 -17.01
N ALA A 185 28.64 -22.31 -16.28
CA ALA A 185 29.17 -23.66 -16.08
C ALA A 185 28.83 -24.65 -17.20
N ARG A 186 27.84 -24.38 -18.05
CA ARG A 186 27.45 -25.30 -19.15
C ARG A 186 28.26 -25.14 -20.44
N SER A 187 28.97 -24.02 -20.62
CA SER A 187 29.74 -23.76 -21.84
C SER A 187 31.20 -24.21 -21.79
N ALA A 188 31.68 -24.71 -20.64
CA ALA A 188 33.10 -25.01 -20.42
C ALA A 188 33.47 -26.52 -20.40
N ILE A 189 32.52 -27.44 -20.59
CA ILE A 189 32.79 -28.89 -20.48
C ILE A 189 32.80 -29.60 -21.85
N ALA A 190 32.49 -28.91 -22.95
CA ALA A 190 32.39 -29.53 -24.27
C ALA A 190 33.69 -29.43 -25.11
N SER A 191 34.84 -29.85 -24.56
CA SER A 191 36.00 -30.23 -25.39
C SER A 191 37.17 -30.81 -24.58
N THR A 192 37.04 -32.08 -24.17
CA THR A 192 38.24 -32.91 -23.94
C THR A 192 37.94 -34.36 -24.29
N PRO A 193 38.65 -35.00 -25.24
CA PRO A 193 38.46 -36.40 -25.55
C PRO A 193 39.05 -37.31 -24.48
N ILE A 194 38.32 -38.39 -24.21
CA ILE A 194 38.57 -39.44 -23.22
C ILE A 194 39.75 -40.31 -23.65
N THR A 195 40.67 -40.62 -22.73
CA THR A 195 41.49 -41.84 -22.79
C THR A 195 41.66 -42.44 -21.37
N GLN A 196 41.11 -43.64 -21.23
CA GLN A 196 41.36 -44.77 -20.31
C GLN A 196 42.26 -44.57 -19.08
N GLN A 197 41.80 -45.02 -17.89
CA GLN A 197 42.24 -46.30 -17.28
C GLN A 197 41.43 -46.68 -16.02
N ARG A 198 41.54 -47.96 -15.66
CA ARG A 198 40.67 -48.82 -14.84
C ARG A 198 41.26 -49.05 -13.43
N ASP A 199 40.42 -49.60 -12.55
CA ASP A 199 40.69 -50.31 -11.27
C ASP A 199 40.78 -49.42 -10.01
N SER A 200 40.37 -49.80 -8.79
CA SER A 200 39.42 -50.76 -8.19
C SER A 200 39.43 -50.50 -6.65
N ASN A 201 38.34 -50.86 -5.97
CA ASN A 201 38.22 -51.14 -4.51
C ASN A 201 38.09 -50.01 -3.44
N THR A 202 36.93 -49.99 -2.80
CA THR A 202 36.57 -49.49 -1.43
C THR A 202 37.14 -50.45 -0.33
N PRO A 203 37.04 -50.24 1.03
CA PRO A 203 36.32 -49.21 1.80
C PRO A 203 36.99 -48.64 3.10
N SER A 204 36.37 -47.55 3.61
CA SER A 204 36.17 -47.12 5.02
C SER A 204 37.35 -46.97 6.00
N GLN A 205 37.52 -45.76 6.56
CA GLN A 205 37.83 -45.55 8.00
C GLN A 205 37.21 -44.26 8.57
N THR A 206 36.44 -44.44 9.65
CA THR A 206 36.06 -43.45 10.67
C THR A 206 37.24 -43.29 11.66
N LEU A 207 37.45 -42.10 12.26
CA LEU A 207 37.74 -41.88 13.71
C LEU A 207 38.40 -40.50 14.01
N ILE A 208 37.72 -39.77 14.90
CA ILE A 208 38.22 -39.07 16.10
C ILE A 208 38.93 -37.71 16.01
N ALA A 209 38.34 -36.80 16.81
CA ALA A 209 38.80 -35.53 17.29
C ALA A 209 40.19 -35.53 17.96
N GLN A 210 40.98 -34.49 17.70
CA GLN A 210 42.17 -34.18 18.49
C GLN A 210 42.20 -32.73 18.97
N LYS A 211 42.47 -32.64 20.27
CA LYS A 211 42.57 -31.47 21.14
C LYS A 211 43.99 -30.89 21.08
N ALA A 212 44.07 -29.56 21.25
CA ALA A 212 45.23 -28.69 21.13
C ALA A 212 46.48 -29.04 21.98
N PRO A 213 47.64 -28.44 21.67
CA PRO A 213 48.63 -28.03 22.64
C PRO A 213 48.68 -26.50 22.84
N ASN A 214 48.95 -26.15 24.09
CA ASN A 214 49.08 -24.84 24.71
C ASN A 214 50.49 -24.26 24.47
N VAL A 215 50.62 -23.00 24.03
CA VAL A 215 51.88 -22.24 24.12
C VAL A 215 51.59 -20.87 24.73
N LYS A 216 52.34 -20.56 25.80
CA LYS A 216 52.23 -19.38 26.65
C LYS A 216 53.48 -18.53 26.45
N VAL A 217 53.35 -17.31 25.90
CA VAL A 217 54.34 -16.22 26.05
C VAL A 217 53.59 -14.90 26.23
N THR A 218 54.01 -14.12 27.22
CA THR A 218 53.41 -12.86 27.73
C THR A 218 54.25 -11.64 27.24
N PRO A 219 53.96 -10.39 27.64
CA PRO A 219 53.20 -9.35 26.93
C PRO A 219 54.04 -8.18 26.38
N LYS A 220 53.52 -7.42 25.40
CA LYS A 220 53.94 -6.03 25.13
C LYS A 220 52.72 -5.15 24.82
N ALA A 221 52.53 -4.12 25.64
CA ALA A 221 51.55 -3.03 25.47
C ALA A 221 52.32 -1.70 25.27
N PRO A 222 51.70 -0.56 24.93
CA PRO A 222 50.27 -0.33 24.66
C PRO A 222 49.97 0.31 23.27
N ALA A 223 48.83 -0.06 22.69
CA ALA A 223 48.26 0.62 21.54
C ALA A 223 47.56 1.92 21.97
N THR A 224 47.81 2.96 21.19
CA THR A 224 47.23 4.31 21.27
C THR A 224 45.70 4.27 21.21
N LYS A 225 45.04 4.94 22.15
CA LYS A 225 43.58 5.10 22.21
C LYS A 225 43.10 5.95 21.03
N ALA A 226 42.37 5.34 20.09
CA ALA A 226 41.47 6.07 19.21
C ALA A 226 40.24 6.52 20.02
N PRO A 227 39.67 7.72 19.77
CA PRO A 227 38.45 8.15 20.44
C PRO A 227 37.29 7.21 20.11
N PRO A 228 36.36 6.94 21.05
CA PRO A 228 35.19 6.13 20.76
C PRO A 228 34.29 6.92 19.80
N VAL A 229 34.14 6.41 18.58
CA VAL A 229 33.00 6.74 17.73
C VAL A 229 31.74 6.32 18.51
N PRO A 230 30.77 7.21 18.76
CA PRO A 230 29.54 6.81 19.42
C PRO A 230 28.86 5.73 18.58
N ALA A 231 28.68 4.57 19.20
CA ALA A 231 27.90 3.48 18.64
C ALA A 231 26.46 3.97 18.44
N ASN A 232 26.10 4.26 17.19
CA ASN A 232 24.73 4.49 16.81
C ASN A 232 23.96 3.17 17.00
N THR A 233 23.08 3.20 18.00
CA THR A 233 21.80 2.49 18.12
C THR A 233 21.82 0.97 17.91
N SER A 234 21.66 0.25 19.02
CA SER A 234 21.21 -1.15 19.01
C SER A 234 19.93 -1.26 18.17
N LYS A 235 19.96 -2.00 17.05
CA LYS A 235 18.73 -2.51 16.42
C LYS A 235 17.99 -3.31 17.50
N ASN A 236 16.84 -2.80 17.96
CA ASN A 236 16.03 -3.49 18.96
C ASN A 236 15.61 -4.84 18.38
N GLN A 237 16.20 -5.93 18.86
CA GLN A 237 15.79 -7.26 18.42
C GLN A 237 14.29 -7.45 18.71
N PRO A 238 13.51 -7.97 17.74
CA PRO A 238 12.09 -8.18 17.94
C PRO A 238 11.83 -9.11 19.15
N PRO A 239 10.85 -8.79 20.01
CA PRO A 239 10.44 -9.70 21.07
C PRO A 239 10.02 -11.07 20.51
N GLY A 240 10.25 -12.16 21.26
CA GLY A 240 9.95 -13.52 20.79
C GLY A 240 8.47 -13.78 20.44
N TRP A 241 7.53 -13.01 21.03
CA TRP A 241 6.12 -13.10 20.66
C TRP A 241 5.83 -12.56 19.25
N VAL A 242 6.62 -11.58 18.77
CA VAL A 242 6.49 -11.00 17.42
C VAL A 242 6.89 -12.05 16.38
N LEU A 243 8.05 -12.68 16.56
CA LEU A 243 8.53 -13.74 15.67
C LEU A 243 7.61 -14.98 15.69
N SER A 244 7.02 -15.28 16.86
CA SER A 244 6.04 -16.37 16.96
C SER A 244 4.75 -16.05 16.19
N LEU A 245 4.32 -14.79 16.21
CA LEU A 245 3.14 -14.34 15.49
C LEU A 245 3.35 -14.42 13.97
N GLU A 246 4.50 -13.97 13.47
CA GLU A 246 4.85 -14.08 12.04
C GLU A 246 4.80 -15.52 11.56
N LYS A 247 5.38 -16.45 12.32
CA LYS A 247 5.34 -17.88 12.00
C LYS A 247 3.92 -18.46 11.98
N VAL A 248 3.03 -17.96 12.83
CA VAL A 248 1.62 -18.36 12.84
C VAL A 248 0.86 -17.80 11.64
N LEU A 249 1.23 -16.60 11.18
CA LEU A 249 0.59 -15.90 10.07
C LEU A 249 1.15 -16.28 8.69
N GLU A 250 2.39 -16.77 8.61
CA GLU A 250 3.09 -17.17 7.38
C GLU A 250 2.25 -18.05 6.43
N PRO A 251 1.48 -19.05 6.90
CA PRO A 251 0.63 -19.86 6.02
C PRO A 251 -0.49 -19.08 5.32
N LEU A 252 -0.82 -17.87 5.80
CA LEU A 252 -1.83 -16.99 5.22
C LEU A 252 -1.28 -16.10 4.10
N ALA A 253 0.04 -16.06 3.87
CA ALA A 253 0.66 -15.17 2.88
C ALA A 253 0.08 -15.37 1.47
N ALA A 254 0.10 -16.61 0.97
CA ALA A 254 -0.41 -16.93 -0.35
C ALA A 254 -1.93 -16.63 -0.52
N PRO A 255 -2.83 -17.07 0.37
CA PRO A 255 -4.25 -16.74 0.21
C PRO A 255 -4.55 -15.24 0.38
N LEU A 256 -3.81 -14.52 1.24
CA LEU A 256 -3.98 -13.06 1.39
C LEU A 256 -3.49 -12.31 0.16
N SER A 257 -2.32 -12.66 -0.38
CA SER A 257 -1.82 -12.09 -1.63
C SER A 257 -2.82 -12.25 -2.78
N LEU A 258 -3.39 -13.46 -2.95
CA LEU A 258 -4.44 -13.69 -3.94
C LEU A 258 -5.71 -12.86 -3.66
N PHE A 259 -6.09 -12.72 -2.38
CA PHE A 259 -7.22 -11.91 -1.98
C PHE A 259 -7.02 -10.43 -2.32
N TYR A 260 -5.84 -9.87 -2.08
CA TYR A 260 -5.52 -8.47 -2.40
C TYR A 260 -5.57 -8.24 -3.90
N ILE A 261 -4.91 -9.09 -4.69
CA ILE A 261 -4.96 -9.02 -6.16
C ILE A 261 -6.41 -9.09 -6.67
N ALA A 262 -7.23 -10.01 -6.15
CA ALA A 262 -8.63 -10.12 -6.53
C ALA A 262 -9.45 -8.90 -6.09
N GLY A 263 -9.20 -8.40 -4.88
CA GLY A 263 -9.83 -7.21 -4.31
C GLY A 263 -9.54 -5.96 -5.15
N ASP A 264 -8.30 -5.79 -5.58
CA ASP A 264 -7.85 -4.71 -6.46
C ASP A 264 -8.56 -4.70 -7.80
N VAL A 265 -8.59 -5.87 -8.47
CA VAL A 265 -9.33 -6.05 -9.73
C VAL A 265 -10.82 -5.70 -9.53
N PHE A 266 -11.40 -6.16 -8.43
CA PHE A 266 -12.79 -5.87 -8.09
C PHE A 266 -13.04 -4.37 -7.86
N LEU A 267 -12.17 -3.68 -7.13
CA LEU A 267 -12.24 -2.24 -6.92
C LEU A 267 -12.11 -1.46 -8.24
N LEU A 268 -11.25 -1.92 -9.16
CA LEU A 268 -11.07 -1.33 -10.48
C LEU A 268 -12.33 -1.45 -11.35
N ILE A 269 -12.96 -2.63 -11.36
CA ILE A 269 -14.23 -2.86 -12.08
C ILE A 269 -15.32 -1.94 -11.53
N ILE A 270 -15.42 -1.84 -10.20
CA ILE A 270 -16.37 -0.94 -9.54
C ILE A 270 -16.06 0.52 -9.88
N ALA A 271 -14.80 0.93 -9.91
CA ALA A 271 -14.41 2.29 -10.29
C ALA A 271 -14.86 2.63 -11.71
N ALA A 272 -14.67 1.72 -12.67
CA ALA A 272 -15.16 1.86 -14.03
C ALA A 272 -16.70 1.98 -14.06
N LEU A 273 -17.41 1.13 -13.31
CA LEU A 273 -18.87 1.18 -13.18
C LEU A 273 -19.35 2.50 -12.56
N LEU A 274 -18.65 3.04 -11.54
CA LEU A 274 -18.98 4.33 -10.93
C LEU A 274 -18.85 5.47 -11.94
N LEU A 275 -17.79 5.48 -12.75
CA LEU A 275 -17.61 6.50 -13.78
C LEU A 275 -18.77 6.52 -14.77
N LEU A 276 -19.24 5.34 -15.18
CA LEU A 276 -20.36 5.18 -16.11
C LEU A 276 -21.70 5.51 -15.44
N ALA A 277 -21.92 5.03 -14.22
CA ALA A 277 -23.15 5.23 -13.45
C ALA A 277 -23.44 6.71 -13.13
N PHE A 278 -22.38 7.47 -12.91
CA PHE A 278 -22.48 8.89 -12.55
C PHE A 278 -22.07 9.82 -13.68
N TRP A 279 -21.92 9.32 -14.91
CA TRP A 279 -21.52 10.12 -16.06
C TRP A 279 -22.53 11.24 -16.34
N GLY A 280 -22.07 12.50 -16.38
CA GLY A 280 -22.92 13.67 -16.68
C GLY A 280 -23.90 14.09 -15.56
N GLY A 281 -23.94 13.40 -14.43
CA GLY A 281 -24.78 13.76 -13.30
C GLY A 281 -24.22 14.92 -12.46
N ARG A 282 -25.07 15.59 -11.67
CA ARG A 282 -24.63 16.65 -10.74
C ARG A 282 -23.60 16.17 -9.71
N PHE A 283 -23.64 14.90 -9.35
CA PHE A 283 -22.70 14.27 -8.43
C PHE A 283 -21.49 13.65 -9.13
N ALA A 284 -21.39 13.77 -10.47
CA ALA A 284 -20.34 13.14 -11.27
C ALA A 284 -18.93 13.46 -10.77
N GLN A 285 -18.69 14.70 -10.34
CA GLN A 285 -17.36 15.12 -9.87
C GLN A 285 -16.93 14.35 -8.62
N SER A 286 -17.81 14.15 -7.64
CA SER A 286 -17.51 13.37 -6.43
C SER A 286 -17.10 11.94 -6.79
N TRP A 287 -17.92 11.27 -7.59
CA TRP A 287 -17.70 9.87 -7.97
C TRP A 287 -16.52 9.67 -8.92
N ARG A 288 -16.18 10.68 -9.74
CA ARG A 288 -14.94 10.69 -10.53
C ARG A 288 -13.71 10.71 -9.63
N MET A 289 -13.73 11.47 -8.54
CA MET A 289 -12.62 11.48 -7.58
C MET A 289 -12.50 10.14 -6.86
N ILE A 290 -13.63 9.53 -6.45
CA ILE A 290 -13.64 8.19 -5.83
C ILE A 290 -13.10 7.13 -6.81
N ALA A 291 -13.49 7.16 -8.08
CA ALA A 291 -12.97 6.24 -9.08
C ALA A 291 -11.48 6.46 -9.36
N ALA A 292 -11.03 7.72 -9.44
CA ALA A 292 -9.60 8.04 -9.56
C ALA A 292 -8.80 7.61 -8.33
N ALA A 293 -9.40 7.66 -7.13
CA ALA A 293 -8.80 7.17 -5.90
C ALA A 293 -8.56 5.66 -5.96
N ALA A 294 -9.58 4.89 -6.33
CA ALA A 294 -9.45 3.43 -6.51
C ALA A 294 -8.42 3.06 -7.59
N PHE A 295 -8.35 3.82 -8.67
CA PHE A 295 -7.32 3.63 -9.69
C PHE A 295 -5.90 3.95 -9.18
N SER A 296 -5.75 5.02 -8.39
CA SER A 296 -4.46 5.36 -7.79
C SER A 296 -4.03 4.29 -6.78
N PHE A 297 -4.96 3.82 -5.96
CA PHE A 297 -4.74 2.72 -5.03
C PHE A 297 -4.21 1.47 -5.75
N TYR A 298 -4.87 1.07 -6.83
CA TYR A 298 -4.46 -0.05 -7.66
C TYR A 298 -3.02 0.08 -8.19
N ILE A 299 -2.62 1.27 -8.65
CA ILE A 299 -1.24 1.50 -9.13
C ILE A 299 -0.23 1.23 -8.01
N ALA A 300 -0.51 1.74 -6.81
CA ALA A 300 0.36 1.56 -5.66
C ALA A 300 0.42 0.08 -5.22
N ASP A 301 -0.71 -0.62 -5.12
CA ASP A 301 -0.75 -2.04 -4.71
C ASP A 301 -0.07 -2.97 -5.73
N MET A 302 -0.24 -2.72 -7.03
CA MET A 302 0.47 -3.49 -8.07
C MET A 302 1.96 -3.23 -8.04
N TRP A 303 2.38 -1.99 -7.77
CA TRP A 303 3.79 -1.68 -7.56
C TRP A 303 4.34 -2.36 -6.32
N PHE A 304 3.62 -2.32 -5.20
CA PHE A 304 4.02 -2.95 -3.95
C PHE A 304 4.22 -4.46 -4.14
N THR A 305 3.22 -5.14 -4.72
CA THR A 305 3.30 -6.57 -5.05
C THR A 305 4.50 -6.89 -5.93
N TYR A 306 4.76 -6.07 -6.96
CA TYR A 306 5.94 -6.23 -7.80
C TYR A 306 7.23 -6.06 -6.99
N ALA A 307 7.32 -5.00 -6.19
CA ALA A 307 8.51 -4.60 -5.49
C ALA A 307 8.91 -5.62 -4.40
N THR A 308 7.95 -6.19 -3.66
CA THR A 308 8.21 -7.23 -2.66
C THR A 308 8.78 -8.52 -3.26
N ASP A 309 8.42 -8.84 -4.51
CA ASP A 309 8.88 -10.07 -5.17
C ASP A 309 10.19 -9.88 -5.96
N HIS A 310 10.51 -8.66 -6.37
CA HIS A 310 11.61 -8.36 -7.31
C HIS A 310 12.72 -7.48 -6.73
N ILE A 311 12.51 -6.84 -5.58
CA ILE A 311 13.53 -6.03 -4.91
C ILE A 311 13.98 -6.78 -3.66
N THR A 312 15.27 -7.15 -3.62
CA THR A 312 15.88 -7.73 -2.43
C THR A 312 15.90 -6.70 -1.30
N ASP A 313 15.52 -7.12 -0.10
CA ASP A 313 15.41 -6.25 1.08
C ASP A 313 14.54 -5.01 0.81
N TYR A 314 13.34 -5.24 0.27
CA TYR A 314 12.36 -4.19 0.02
C TYR A 314 12.16 -3.30 1.26
N GLN A 315 12.04 -2.00 1.02
CA GLN A 315 11.70 -1.01 2.03
C GLN A 315 10.66 -0.06 1.44
N SER A 316 9.70 0.37 2.25
CA SER A 316 8.70 1.35 1.85
C SER A 316 9.33 2.71 1.54
N GLY A 317 8.69 3.45 0.64
CA GLY A 317 9.07 4.78 0.20
C GLY A 317 9.57 4.89 -1.25
N PHE A 318 9.28 3.93 -2.11
CA PHE A 318 9.52 4.07 -3.54
C PHE A 318 8.57 5.09 -4.17
N LEU A 319 9.00 5.69 -5.30
CA LEU A 319 8.26 6.76 -5.96
C LEU A 319 6.81 6.42 -6.26
N LEU A 320 6.52 5.18 -6.69
CA LEU A 320 5.17 4.77 -7.07
C LEU A 320 4.23 4.60 -5.87
N GLU A 321 4.74 4.53 -4.64
CA GLU A 321 3.90 4.49 -3.43
C GLU A 321 3.24 5.84 -3.13
N VAL A 322 3.67 6.93 -3.77
CA VAL A 322 2.96 8.22 -3.71
C VAL A 322 1.50 8.11 -4.20
N PHE A 323 1.18 7.09 -5.00
CA PHE A 323 -0.18 6.84 -5.44
C PHE A 323 -1.13 6.41 -4.30
N TRP A 324 -0.65 5.83 -3.19
CA TRP A 324 -1.46 5.67 -1.97
C TRP A 324 -1.86 7.02 -1.38
N VAL A 325 -0.91 7.97 -1.32
CA VAL A 325 -1.18 9.35 -0.90
C VAL A 325 -2.24 9.99 -1.79
N PHE A 326 -2.11 9.85 -3.11
CA PHE A 326 -3.09 10.38 -4.07
C PHE A 326 -4.46 9.74 -3.87
N SER A 327 -4.52 8.43 -3.62
CA SER A 327 -5.77 7.73 -3.32
C SER A 327 -6.47 8.33 -2.11
N GLY A 328 -5.80 8.43 -0.95
CA GLY A 328 -6.37 9.01 0.26
C GLY A 328 -6.87 10.45 0.04
N VAL A 329 -6.10 11.27 -0.68
CA VAL A 329 -6.49 12.66 -1.01
C VAL A 329 -7.74 12.68 -1.89
N LEU A 330 -7.80 11.86 -2.93
CA LEU A 330 -8.93 11.80 -3.86
C LEU A 330 -10.20 11.29 -3.17
N PHE A 331 -10.09 10.33 -2.24
CA PHE A 331 -11.21 9.92 -1.37
C PHE A 331 -11.72 11.08 -0.51
N ALA A 332 -10.81 11.84 0.13
CA ALA A 332 -11.17 13.01 0.94
C ALA A 332 -11.89 14.08 0.10
N ILE A 333 -11.38 14.37 -1.10
CA ILE A 333 -12.00 15.32 -2.02
C ILE A 333 -13.39 14.83 -2.46
N GLY A 334 -13.52 13.55 -2.85
CA GLY A 334 -14.80 12.96 -3.24
C GLY A 334 -15.85 13.10 -2.13
N ALA A 335 -15.48 12.73 -0.90
CA ALA A 335 -16.34 12.89 0.27
C ALA A 335 -16.75 14.35 0.51
N ALA A 336 -15.82 15.30 0.35
CA ALA A 336 -16.10 16.71 0.54
C ALA A 336 -17.05 17.28 -0.52
N LEU A 337 -16.84 16.93 -1.79
CA LEU A 337 -17.67 17.37 -2.91
C LEU A 337 -19.10 16.80 -2.83
N GLU A 338 -19.27 15.54 -2.42
CA GLU A 338 -20.62 14.97 -2.23
C GLU A 338 -21.43 15.76 -1.20
N TYR A 339 -20.79 16.10 -0.08
CA TYR A 339 -21.42 16.83 1.01
C TYR A 339 -21.91 18.21 0.55
N ASP A 340 -21.04 18.97 -0.10
CA ASP A 340 -21.35 20.31 -0.59
C ASP A 340 -22.47 20.27 -1.64
N ASN A 341 -22.41 19.31 -2.58
CA ASN A 341 -23.43 19.15 -3.61
C ASN A 341 -24.79 18.73 -3.01
N SER A 342 -24.77 17.86 -2.00
CA SER A 342 -25.98 17.40 -1.31
C SER A 342 -26.69 18.54 -0.56
N ILE A 343 -25.93 19.39 0.14
CA ILE A 343 -26.50 20.52 0.88
C ILE A 343 -26.98 21.63 -0.07
N ARG A 344 -26.18 22.00 -1.08
CA ARG A 344 -26.54 23.05 -2.04
C ARG A 344 -27.81 22.69 -2.82
N SER A 345 -27.97 21.42 -3.21
CA SER A 345 -29.17 20.92 -3.89
C SER A 345 -30.46 21.26 -3.14
N ARG A 346 -30.50 21.01 -1.83
CA ARG A 346 -31.72 21.21 -1.04
C ARG A 346 -32.01 22.69 -0.77
N ARG A 347 -30.97 23.51 -0.59
CA ARG A 347 -31.13 24.97 -0.46
C ARG A 347 -31.72 25.60 -1.73
N ALA A 348 -31.34 25.12 -2.91
CA ALA A 348 -31.90 25.59 -4.17
C ALA A 348 -33.37 25.18 -4.35
N GLY A 349 -33.75 23.97 -3.92
CA GLY A 349 -35.14 23.51 -3.93
C GLY A 349 -36.05 24.31 -2.99
N ARG A 350 -35.55 24.65 -1.79
CA ARG A 350 -36.31 25.42 -0.78
C ARG A 350 -36.49 26.90 -1.10
N LYS A 351 -35.72 27.45 -2.06
CA LYS A 351 -35.91 28.83 -2.56
C LYS A 351 -36.92 28.93 -3.71
N ARG A 352 -37.38 27.80 -4.25
CA ARG A 352 -38.32 27.71 -5.37
C ARG A 352 -39.74 27.27 -4.95
N ALA A 353 -39.90 26.87 -3.69
CA ALA A 353 -41.18 26.60 -3.03
C ALA A 353 -41.42 27.74 -2.04
#